data_AF-A0A7C3EWN6-F1
#
_entry.id   AF-A0A7C3EWN6-F1
#
_cell.length_a   1.000
_cell.length_b   1.000
_cell.length_c   1.000
_cell.angle_alpha   90.00
_cell.angle_beta   90.00
_cell.angle_gamma   90.00
#
_symmetry.space_group_name_H-M   'P 1'
#
loop_
_entity.id
_entity.type
_entity.pdbx_description
1 polymer ?
#
loop_
_entity_poly.entity_id
_entity_poly.type
_entity_poly.pdbx_seq_one_letter_code
_entity_poly.pdbx_strand_id
1 'polypeptide(L)'
;MSELHLRGISTALAILDESLCAFDRYASGAEDHGVLYHEQNPLSPKEREAILSTIGQIREELREIRDRLGIEPKVQDLASNIWGWCCTIMEPIQELEGRYLRRYGEPPKELVQYLDPKVAKLCELLGAIQQIASRARNRPTAQGHLRTGDGVYPRVRAKGAKKG
;
A
#
# COMPACT_ATOMS: atom_id res chain seq x y z
N MET A 1 7.68 22.98 23.90
CA MET A 1 7.19 21.64 23.49
C MET A 1 8.40 20.72 23.39
N SER A 2 8.35 19.49 23.91
CA SER A 2 9.50 18.58 23.88
C SER A 2 9.65 17.94 22.49
N GLU A 3 10.86 17.46 22.18
CA GLU A 3 11.14 16.69 20.97
C GLU A 3 10.26 15.42 20.88
N LEU A 4 10.01 14.77 22.02
CA LEU A 4 9.12 13.61 22.10
C LEU A 4 7.68 13.96 21.71
N HIS A 5 7.18 15.13 22.13
CA HIS A 5 5.86 15.60 21.71
C HIS A 5 5.82 15.85 20.20
N LEU A 6 6.82 16.55 19.65
CA LEU A 6 6.90 16.80 18.21
C LEU A 6 6.97 15.52 17.38
N ARG A 7 7.76 14.53 17.82
CA ARG A 7 7.86 13.24 17.15
C ARG A 7 6.56 12.46 17.19
N GLY A 8 5.88 12.44 18.33
CA GLY A 8 4.57 11.81 18.48
C GLY A 8 3.53 12.44 17.54
N ILE A 9 3.45 13.77 17.55
CA ILE A 9 2.56 14.54 16.65
C ILE A 9 2.87 14.23 15.19
N SER A 10 4.15 14.36 14.78
CA SER A 10 4.57 14.12 13.39
C SER A 10 4.22 12.72 12.92
N THR A 11 4.40 11.71 13.78
CA THR A 11 4.06 10.33 13.46
C THR A 11 2.55 10.16 13.25
N ALA A 12 1.74 10.68 14.16
CA ALA A 12 0.29 10.59 14.06
C ALA A 12 -0.27 11.31 12.82
N LEU A 13 0.23 12.52 12.53
CA LEU A 13 -0.21 13.28 11.36
C LEU A 13 0.22 12.61 10.04
N ALA A 14 1.41 12.01 9.99
CA ALA A 14 1.84 11.26 8.81
C ALA A 14 0.97 10.01 8.56
N ILE A 15 0.56 9.30 9.61
CA ILE A 15 -0.37 8.15 9.48
C ILE A 15 -1.73 8.63 8.97
N LEU A 16 -2.23 9.75 9.48
CA LEU A 16 -3.47 10.35 9.00
C LEU A 16 -3.36 10.72 7.51
N ASP A 17 -2.31 11.44 7.11
CA ASP A 17 -2.14 11.89 5.72
C ASP A 17 -2.00 10.71 4.74
N GLU A 18 -1.27 9.65 5.14
CA GLU A 18 -1.20 8.39 4.40
C GLU A 18 -2.58 7.74 4.23
N SER A 19 -3.38 7.70 5.30
CA SER A 19 -4.74 7.16 5.26
C SER A 19 -5.66 7.99 4.35
N LEU A 20 -5.53 9.32 4.36
CA LEU A 20 -6.28 10.21 3.48
C LEU A 20 -5.95 9.95 2.00
N CYS A 21 -4.72 9.53 1.67
CA CYS A 21 -4.37 9.14 0.31
C CYS A 21 -5.12 7.88 -0.14
N ALA A 22 -5.29 6.89 0.75
CA ALA A 22 -6.12 5.72 0.48
C ALA A 22 -7.59 6.09 0.34
N PHE A 23 -8.13 6.91 1.25
CA PHE A 23 -9.53 7.35 1.19
C PHE A 23 -9.83 8.15 -0.08
N ASP A 24 -8.91 9.01 -0.51
CA ASP A 24 -9.04 9.79 -1.75
C ASP A 24 -9.13 8.88 -2.98
N ARG A 25 -8.32 7.81 -3.03
CA ARG A 25 -8.41 6.77 -4.08
C ARG A 25 -9.79 6.10 -4.09
N TYR A 26 -10.24 5.61 -2.94
CA TYR A 26 -11.53 4.90 -2.85
C TYR A 26 -12.72 5.84 -3.13
N ALA A 27 -12.71 7.04 -2.57
CA ALA A 27 -13.75 8.03 -2.85
C ALA A 27 -13.75 8.50 -4.32
N SER A 28 -12.61 8.44 -5.01
CA SER A 28 -12.53 8.66 -6.45
C SER A 28 -13.07 7.49 -7.29
N GLY A 29 -13.50 6.40 -6.65
CA GLY A 29 -14.05 5.21 -7.31
C GLY A 29 -13.01 4.19 -7.73
N ALA A 30 -11.78 4.24 -7.18
CA ALA A 30 -10.84 3.15 -7.36
C ALA A 30 -11.34 1.89 -6.62
N GLU A 31 -11.17 0.74 -7.26
CA GLU A 31 -11.41 -0.59 -6.73
C GLU A 31 -10.28 -1.48 -7.23
N ASP A 32 -9.68 -2.25 -6.33
CA ASP A 32 -8.67 -3.25 -6.68
C ASP A 32 -9.31 -4.62 -6.93
N HIS A 33 -8.92 -5.24 -8.05
CA HIS A 33 -9.46 -6.52 -8.52
C HIS A 33 -8.32 -7.50 -8.79
N GLY A 34 -8.38 -8.67 -8.17
CA GLY A 34 -7.42 -9.76 -8.29
C GLY A 34 -8.08 -11.10 -8.60
N VAL A 35 -7.28 -12.16 -8.78
CA VAL A 35 -7.79 -13.49 -9.14
C VAL A 35 -8.66 -14.10 -8.04
N LEU A 36 -8.35 -13.81 -6.77
CA LEU A 36 -9.08 -14.30 -5.59
C LEU A 36 -9.60 -13.16 -4.70
N TYR A 37 -9.58 -11.92 -5.20
CA TYR A 37 -9.87 -10.72 -4.42
C TYR A 37 -10.65 -9.72 -5.27
N HIS A 38 -11.65 -9.07 -4.68
CA HIS A 38 -12.48 -8.10 -5.37
C HIS A 38 -12.96 -7.06 -4.37
N GLU A 39 -12.63 -5.79 -4.62
CA GLU A 39 -13.23 -4.68 -3.88
C GLU A 39 -14.56 -4.29 -4.51
N GLN A 40 -15.52 -3.94 -3.66
CA GLN A 40 -16.76 -3.30 -4.11
C GLN A 40 -16.86 -1.99 -3.35
N ASN A 41 -17.08 -0.91 -4.09
CA ASN A 41 -17.27 0.41 -3.54
C ASN A 41 -18.77 0.72 -3.53
N PRO A 42 -19.45 0.54 -2.37
CA PRO A 42 -20.89 0.76 -2.27
C PRO A 42 -21.26 2.26 -2.21
N LEU A 43 -20.27 3.16 -2.18
CA LEU A 43 -20.51 4.58 -2.00
C LEU A 43 -21.22 5.17 -3.23
N SER A 44 -22.33 5.85 -2.97
CA SER A 44 -23.00 6.63 -3.99
C SER A 44 -22.12 7.79 -4.49
N PRO A 45 -22.39 8.35 -5.68
CA PRO A 45 -21.69 9.55 -6.15
C PRO A 45 -21.69 10.70 -5.15
N LYS A 46 -22.80 10.90 -4.41
CA LYS A 46 -22.95 11.97 -3.44
C LYS A 46 -22.09 11.75 -2.18
N GLU A 47 -22.03 10.51 -1.68
CA GLU A 47 -21.18 10.17 -0.53
C GLU A 47 -19.71 10.30 -0.87
N ARG A 48 -19.31 9.88 -2.07
CA ARG A 48 -17.95 10.06 -2.59
C ARG A 48 -17.54 11.54 -2.64
N GLU A 49 -18.41 12.39 -3.18
CA GLU A 49 -18.17 13.84 -3.21
C GLU A 49 -18.06 14.44 -1.80
N ALA A 50 -18.92 14.03 -0.88
CA ALA A 50 -18.87 14.48 0.52
C ALA A 50 -17.56 14.06 1.22
N ILE A 51 -17.09 12.83 0.99
CA ILE A 51 -15.81 12.34 1.51
C ILE A 51 -14.65 13.15 0.92
N LEU A 52 -14.61 13.36 -0.40
CA LEU A 52 -13.55 14.13 -1.06
C LEU A 52 -13.49 15.58 -0.55
N SER A 53 -14.65 16.21 -0.37
CA SER A 53 -14.75 17.55 0.23
C SER A 53 -14.19 17.57 1.66
N THR A 54 -14.54 16.57 2.46
CA THR A 54 -14.05 16.44 3.85
C THR A 54 -12.54 16.20 3.90
N ILE A 55 -12.00 15.35 3.02
CA ILE A 55 -10.55 15.13 2.88
C ILE A 55 -9.84 16.45 2.54
N GLY A 56 -10.43 17.26 1.66
CA GLY A 56 -9.91 18.59 1.31
C GLY A 56 -9.76 19.48 2.54
N GLN A 57 -10.80 19.56 3.37
CA GLN A 57 -10.79 20.33 4.62
C GLN A 57 -9.73 19.82 5.60
N ILE A 58 -9.65 18.50 5.83
CA ILE A 58 -8.64 17.91 6.72
C ILE A 58 -7.22 18.23 6.23
N ARG A 59 -6.98 18.20 4.92
CA ARG A 59 -5.67 18.52 4.34
C ARG A 59 -5.27 19.99 4.52
N GLU A 60 -6.22 20.92 4.58
CA GLU A 60 -5.92 22.32 4.93
C GLU A 60 -5.46 22.44 6.39
N GLU A 61 -6.19 21.82 7.32
CA GLU A 61 -5.80 21.79 8.74
C GLU A 61 -4.41 21.16 8.94
N LEU A 62 -4.13 20.06 8.22
CA LEU A 62 -2.82 19.42 8.24
C LEU A 62 -1.70 20.34 7.72
N ARG A 63 -1.96 21.11 6.66
CA ARG A 63 -0.98 22.10 6.15
C ARG A 63 -0.70 23.18 7.18
N GLU A 64 -1.73 23.74 7.81
CA GLU A 64 -1.54 24.75 8.85
C GLU A 64 -0.72 24.21 10.02
N ILE A 65 -1.08 23.02 10.52
CA ILE A 65 -0.35 22.39 11.63
C ILE A 65 1.11 22.12 11.24
N ARG A 66 1.34 21.58 10.03
CA ARG A 66 2.69 21.32 9.51
C ARG A 66 3.52 22.59 9.48
N ASP A 67 2.99 23.65 8.88
CA ASP A 67 3.70 24.91 8.65
C ASP A 67 3.97 25.62 9.99
N ARG A 68 3.01 25.60 10.91
CA ARG A 68 3.16 26.21 12.23
C ARG A 68 4.14 25.47 13.14
N LEU A 69 4.19 24.14 13.04
CA LEU A 69 5.06 23.31 13.88
C LEU A 69 6.40 22.95 13.22
N GLY A 70 6.61 23.33 11.95
CA GLY A 70 7.82 22.99 11.20
C GLY A 70 8.00 21.48 10.99
N ILE A 71 6.91 20.76 10.74
CA ILE A 71 6.95 19.30 10.58
C ILE A 71 7.42 18.98 9.17
N GLU A 72 8.49 18.20 9.07
CA GLU A 72 8.97 17.70 7.78
C GLU A 72 8.11 16.52 7.30
N PRO A 73 7.78 16.47 5.99
CA PRO A 73 7.06 15.34 5.42
C PRO A 73 7.82 14.02 5.63
N LYS A 74 7.09 12.97 6.02
CA LYS A 74 7.63 11.61 6.07
C LYS A 74 7.79 11.08 4.64
N VAL A 75 9.01 10.79 4.23
CA VAL A 75 9.28 10.07 2.98
C VAL A 75 9.29 8.58 3.27
N GLN A 76 8.43 7.83 2.57
CA GLN A 76 8.43 6.37 2.62
C GLN A 76 9.12 5.79 1.38
N ASP A 77 9.95 4.78 1.61
CA ASP A 77 10.55 3.99 0.54
C ASP A 77 9.59 2.86 0.13
N LEU A 78 8.94 3.02 -1.02
CA LEU A 78 8.03 2.02 -1.57
C LEU A 78 8.73 0.68 -1.83
N ALA A 79 10.03 0.68 -2.16
CA ALA A 79 10.77 -0.57 -2.36
C ALA A 79 10.91 -1.33 -1.04
N SER A 80 11.14 -0.64 0.07
CA SER A 80 11.13 -1.23 1.41
C SER A 80 9.76 -1.78 1.78
N ASN A 81 8.67 -1.06 1.47
CA ASN A 81 7.31 -1.55 1.75
C ASN A 81 6.97 -2.82 0.96
N ILE A 82 7.24 -2.82 -0.36
CA ILE A 82 7.02 -4.01 -1.21
C ILE A 82 7.86 -5.18 -0.71
N TRP A 83 9.14 -4.95 -0.41
CA TRP A 83 10.01 -5.99 0.13
C TRP A 83 9.47 -6.56 1.46
N GLY A 84 9.01 -5.70 2.36
CA GLY A 84 8.41 -6.09 3.63
C GLY A 84 7.14 -6.93 3.45
N TRP A 85 6.24 -6.51 2.57
CA TRP A 85 5.03 -7.28 2.25
C TRP A 85 5.35 -8.64 1.65
N CYS A 86 6.35 -8.74 0.76
CA CYS A 86 6.80 -10.03 0.24
C CYS A 86 7.27 -10.96 1.38
N CYS A 87 8.03 -10.44 2.36
CA CYS A 87 8.45 -11.22 3.52
C CYS A 87 7.25 -11.69 4.36
N THR A 88 6.25 -10.83 4.57
CA THR A 88 5.04 -11.17 5.35
C THR A 88 4.15 -12.21 4.66
N ILE A 89 4.00 -12.15 3.34
CA ILE A 89 3.10 -13.04 2.59
C ILE A 89 3.76 -14.41 2.31
N MET A 90 5.09 -14.48 2.28
CA MET A 90 5.81 -15.72 1.94
C MET A 90 5.43 -16.88 2.87
N GLU A 91 5.38 -16.65 4.18
CA GLU A 91 5.10 -17.69 5.18
C GLU A 91 3.69 -18.28 5.01
N PRO A 92 2.59 -17.50 4.97
CA PRO A 92 1.25 -18.03 4.71
C PRO A 92 1.14 -18.87 3.42
N ILE A 93 1.87 -18.49 2.36
CA ILE A 93 1.87 -19.27 1.11
C ILE A 93 2.62 -20.60 1.28
N GLN A 94 3.76 -20.62 2.00
CA GLN A 94 4.49 -21.84 2.31
C GLN A 94 3.69 -22.79 3.20
N GLU A 95 2.87 -22.27 4.12
CA GLU A 95 2.01 -23.08 4.98
C GLU A 95 0.90 -23.83 4.23
N LEU A 96 0.71 -23.54 2.93
CA LEU A 96 -0.17 -24.31 2.06
C LEU A 96 0.45 -25.63 1.58
N GLU A 97 1.76 -25.86 1.79
CA GLU A 97 2.38 -27.16 1.46
C GLU A 97 1.79 -28.29 2.30
N GLY A 98 1.69 -29.48 1.73
CA GLY A 98 1.09 -30.65 2.38
C GLY A 98 1.68 -30.98 3.75
N ARG A 99 2.98 -30.70 3.97
CA ARG A 99 3.64 -30.91 5.27
C ARG A 99 3.09 -30.03 6.40
N TYR A 100 2.62 -28.82 6.09
CA TYR A 100 2.01 -27.92 7.07
C TYR A 100 0.51 -28.16 7.18
N LEU A 101 -0.16 -28.47 6.06
CA LEU A 101 -1.58 -28.82 6.06
C LEU A 101 -1.90 -30.03 6.96
N ARG A 102 -0.96 -30.97 7.12
CA ARG A 102 -1.08 -32.10 8.07
C ARG A 102 -1.42 -31.69 9.51
N ARG A 103 -1.12 -30.45 9.92
CA ARG A 103 -1.52 -29.90 11.23
C ARG A 103 -3.04 -29.82 11.40
N TYR A 104 -3.78 -29.75 10.30
CA TYR A 104 -5.24 -29.67 10.25
C TYR A 104 -5.90 -31.03 9.90
N GLY A 105 -5.12 -32.12 9.90
CA GLY A 105 -5.55 -33.46 9.46
C GLY A 105 -4.81 -33.92 8.22
N GLU A 106 -4.82 -35.23 7.93
CA GLU A 106 -4.11 -35.76 6.76
C GLU A 106 -4.76 -35.28 5.45
N PRO A 107 -4.06 -34.51 4.61
CA PRO A 107 -4.62 -34.04 3.35
C PRO A 107 -4.69 -35.18 2.32
N PRO A 108 -5.67 -35.18 1.40
CA PRO A 108 -5.68 -36.11 0.27
C PRO A 108 -4.38 -36.05 -0.53
N LYS A 109 -3.87 -37.20 -0.97
CA LYS A 109 -2.60 -37.27 -1.69
C LYS A 109 -2.63 -36.46 -2.98
N GLU A 110 -3.77 -36.46 -3.66
CA GLU A 110 -4.01 -35.74 -4.92
C GLU A 110 -3.94 -34.22 -4.70
N LEU A 111 -4.42 -33.73 -3.55
CA LEU A 111 -4.35 -32.32 -3.18
C LEU A 111 -2.90 -31.89 -2.99
N VAL A 112 -2.11 -32.68 -2.26
CA VAL A 112 -0.67 -32.40 -2.03
C VAL A 112 0.10 -32.40 -3.36
N GLN A 113 -0.12 -33.41 -4.20
CA GLN A 113 0.50 -33.51 -5.53
C GLN A 113 0.18 -32.30 -6.42
N TYR A 114 -1.03 -31.76 -6.31
CA TYR A 114 -1.43 -30.57 -7.04
C TYR A 114 -0.84 -29.28 -6.44
N LEU A 115 -0.93 -29.12 -5.12
CA LEU A 115 -0.69 -27.84 -4.44
C LEU A 115 0.80 -27.56 -4.21
N ASP A 116 1.58 -28.54 -3.78
CA ASP A 116 3.01 -28.38 -3.48
C ASP A 116 3.81 -27.74 -4.66
N PRO A 117 3.70 -28.21 -5.92
CA PRO A 117 4.41 -27.57 -7.02
C PRO A 117 3.90 -26.15 -7.34
N LYS A 118 2.63 -25.84 -7.05
CA LYS A 118 2.09 -24.49 -7.22
C LYS A 118 2.60 -23.54 -6.13
N VAL A 119 2.63 -24.00 -4.88
CA VAL A 119 3.18 -23.24 -3.76
C VAL A 119 4.65 -22.94 -4.01
N ALA A 120 5.44 -23.93 -4.43
CA ALA A 120 6.84 -23.73 -4.80
C ALA A 120 6.98 -22.66 -5.88
N LYS A 121 6.13 -22.68 -6.92
CA LYS A 121 6.16 -21.68 -7.99
C LYS A 121 5.76 -20.28 -7.51
N LEU A 122 4.73 -20.17 -6.67
CA LEU A 122 4.31 -18.89 -6.10
C LEU A 122 5.40 -18.28 -5.23
N CYS A 123 6.07 -19.09 -4.41
CA CYS A 123 7.21 -18.65 -3.60
C CYS A 123 8.38 -18.15 -4.46
N GLU A 124 8.70 -18.85 -5.56
CA GLU A 124 9.73 -18.41 -6.51
C GLU A 124 9.39 -17.04 -7.11
N LEU A 125 8.14 -16.84 -7.55
CA LEU A 125 7.68 -15.58 -8.14
C LEU A 125 7.66 -14.44 -7.12
N LEU A 126 7.19 -14.69 -5.90
CA LEU A 126 7.25 -13.72 -4.80
C LEU A 126 8.71 -13.36 -4.46
N GLY A 127 9.61 -14.36 -4.46
CA GLY A 127 11.04 -14.16 -4.28
C GLY A 127 11.66 -13.28 -5.36
N ALA A 128 11.20 -13.40 -6.62
CA ALA A 128 11.63 -12.53 -7.71
C ALA A 128 11.21 -11.07 -7.48
N ILE A 129 9.97 -10.82 -7.05
CA ILE A 129 9.49 -9.47 -6.67
C ILE A 129 10.34 -8.92 -5.53
N GLN A 130 10.58 -9.72 -4.50
CA GLN A 130 11.40 -9.35 -3.35
C GLN A 130 12.83 -8.96 -3.78
N GLN A 131 13.44 -9.69 -4.71
CA GLN A 131 14.77 -9.36 -5.23
C GLN A 131 14.78 -8.03 -6.00
N ILE A 132 13.76 -7.77 -6.81
CA ILE A 132 13.62 -6.49 -7.53
C ILE A 132 13.52 -5.33 -6.54
N ALA A 133 12.65 -5.47 -5.53
CA ALA A 133 12.46 -4.47 -4.49
C ALA A 133 13.76 -4.24 -3.67
N SER A 134 14.46 -5.31 -3.29
CA SER A 134 15.74 -5.23 -2.58
C SER A 134 16.82 -4.47 -3.37
N ARG A 135 16.92 -4.72 -4.69
CA ARG A 135 17.85 -3.99 -5.57
C ARG A 135 17.50 -2.51 -5.67
N ALA A 136 16.21 -2.17 -5.74
CA ALA A 136 15.76 -0.78 -5.79
C ALA A 136 16.08 -0.04 -4.49
N ARG A 137 15.85 -0.68 -3.33
CA ARG A 137 16.19 -0.14 -2.00
C ARG A 137 17.69 0.14 -1.83
N ASN A 138 18.53 -0.73 -2.38
CA ASN A 138 19.99 -0.62 -2.25
C ASN A 138 20.64 0.26 -3.33
N ARG A 139 19.86 0.84 -4.25
CA ARG A 139 20.40 1.73 -5.27
C ARG A 139 20.86 3.02 -4.60
N PRO A 140 22.12 3.45 -4.76
CA PRO A 140 22.54 4.76 -4.29
C PRO A 140 21.70 5.81 -5.01
N THR A 141 20.86 6.53 -4.26
CA THR A 141 20.17 7.70 -4.77
C THR A 141 21.21 8.78 -5.01
N ALA A 142 21.42 9.16 -6.27
CA ALA A 142 22.13 10.39 -6.57
C ALA A 142 21.30 11.56 -6.00
N GLN A 143 21.74 12.11 -4.86
CA GLN A 143 21.47 13.45 -4.30
C GLN A 143 20.01 13.96 -4.38
N GLY A 144 19.37 14.28 -3.25
CA GLY A 144 19.65 15.57 -2.62
C GLY A 144 19.25 16.76 -3.50
N HIS A 145 17.97 16.90 -3.91
CA HIS A 145 17.34 18.14 -4.38
C HIS A 145 15.82 17.95 -4.55
N LEU A 146 15.07 18.00 -3.44
CA LEU A 146 13.67 18.43 -3.48
C LEU A 146 13.48 19.48 -2.39
N ARG A 147 14.02 20.67 -2.65
CA ARG A 147 13.55 21.91 -2.02
C ARG A 147 12.25 22.31 -2.73
N THR A 148 11.17 22.33 -1.95
CA THR A 148 10.00 23.23 -1.99
C THR A 148 9.62 23.88 -3.32
N GLY A 149 8.35 23.70 -3.72
CA GLY A 149 7.63 24.65 -4.57
C GLY A 149 6.57 23.97 -5.45
N ASP A 150 5.30 24.22 -5.12
CA ASP A 150 4.11 24.19 -5.98
C ASP A 150 3.96 23.04 -6.99
N GLY A 151 2.96 22.17 -6.77
CA GLY A 151 2.61 21.19 -7.79
C GLY A 151 1.43 20.30 -7.43
N VAL A 152 0.23 20.80 -7.69
CA VAL A 152 -1.00 20.08 -8.04
C VAL A 152 -0.79 18.57 -8.24
N TYR A 153 -1.38 17.75 -7.36
CA TYR A 153 -1.48 16.31 -7.58
C TYR A 153 -2.13 16.04 -8.95
N PRO A 154 -1.44 15.37 -9.90
CA PRO A 154 -2.04 15.07 -11.18
C PRO A 154 -3.14 14.01 -10.99
N ARG A 155 -4.38 14.36 -11.33
CA ARG A 155 -5.46 13.40 -11.54
C ARG A 155 -5.02 12.41 -12.61
N VAL A 156 -4.78 11.15 -12.23
CA VAL A 156 -4.60 10.06 -13.17
C VAL A 156 -5.94 9.87 -13.89
N ARG A 157 -6.02 10.31 -15.15
CA ARG A 157 -7.13 10.01 -16.05
C ARG A 157 -7.24 8.50 -16.22
N ALA A 158 -8.33 7.91 -15.75
CA ALA A 158 -8.79 6.61 -16.22
C ALA A 158 -9.06 6.68 -17.74
N LYS A 159 -8.12 6.18 -18.55
CA LYS A 159 -8.42 5.65 -19.89
C LYS A 159 -8.87 4.20 -19.66
N GLY A 160 -9.95 3.65 -20.21
CA GLY A 160 -10.98 4.14 -21.09
C GLY A 160 -11.84 2.92 -21.41
N ALA A 161 -13.14 3.01 -21.16
CA ALA A 161 -14.10 2.04 -21.69
C ALA A 161 -14.17 2.24 -23.21
N LYS A 162 -13.81 1.20 -23.98
CA LYS A 162 -14.22 1.08 -25.38
C LYS A 162 -15.23 -0.05 -25.49
N LYS A 163 -16.40 0.34 -25.98
CA LYS A 163 -17.50 -0.46 -26.48
C LYS A 163 -17.01 -1.50 -27.50
N GLY A 164 -17.57 -2.69 -27.39
CA GLY A 164 -17.70 -3.70 -28.44
C GLY A 164 -19.02 -4.41 -28.19
#